data_AF-A0ABC9IHN6-F1
#
_entry.id   AF-A0ABC9IHN6-F1
#
_cell.length_a   1.000
_cell.length_b   1.000
_cell.length_c   1.000
_cell.angle_alpha   90.00
_cell.angle_beta   90.00
_cell.angle_gamma   90.00
#
_symmetry.space_group_name_H-M   'P 1'
#
loop_
_entity.id
_entity.type
_entity.pdbx_description
1 polymer ?
#
loop_
_entity_poly.entity_id
_entity_poly.type
_entity_poly.pdbx_seq_one_letter_code
_entity_poly.pdbx_strand_id
1 'polypeptide(L)'
;MSVEKMITDHIDIWSSALQTRSTAGRGSNGKINLYGIKKLRELILELAVRGKLVPQDPNDEPASELLKLIAAEKAELVKQGKMKKQKPLPEISEDEKPFELPVGWGVIRLGEIATKIGSGSTPRGGQSTYVSSGIPFLRSQNIWNDGLKLDDVVFITSEVHSQMEGSQVEKFDILLNITGASLGRSAIYPNNIGEANVNQHVTIIRLIKKEMISFLHLAITSPVIQKLIWGRQVGMAIEGLSKKTLELFEIPVPPLSEQLRIVHKARDLMSLCDQLEQQSLTSLDAHQQLVETLLASLTDSQSAEELAENWARISQHFDTLFTTEASIDALKQTILQLAVMGKLVPQDPNDEPASELLKRIEQEKAQLVKEGKIKKQKPLPPVSDKEKPFELPQGWEWCRLGHCIHLISGQHLKPNEYSESIVEGAIPYITGPAEFGDSNPTYSKFTLEKRAVAKPKDILITCKGAGLGKLNVANVEIAISRQLMSIRAISTSFDYFKLLLSSMYNYFQGKGIGIAIPGISREDVTEPVILLPPLNEQERIVLNVNSLFGLCDTLKSRLQSTQQTQLHLADALTDAALN
;
A
#
# COMPACT_ATOMS: atom_id res chain seq x y z
N MET A 1 19.52 29.07 9.18
CA MET A 1 18.10 28.97 9.59
C MET A 1 18.06 27.97 10.74
N SER A 2 17.32 28.20 11.84
CA SER A 2 17.24 27.18 12.89
C SER A 2 16.48 25.95 12.37
N VAL A 3 16.86 24.76 12.83
CA VAL A 3 16.19 23.50 12.49
C VAL A 3 14.68 23.59 12.75
N GLU A 4 14.30 24.21 13.86
CA GLU A 4 12.91 24.45 14.22
C GLU A 4 12.17 25.24 13.13
N LYS A 5 12.77 26.33 12.65
CA LYS A 5 12.15 27.18 11.62
C LYS A 5 11.98 26.44 10.30
N MET A 6 12.96 25.63 9.90
CA MET A 6 12.87 24.82 8.68
C MET A 6 11.80 23.71 8.80
N ILE A 7 11.64 23.10 9.98
CA ILE A 7 10.58 22.10 10.21
C ILE A 7 9.21 22.78 10.14
N THR A 8 9.04 23.95 10.79
CA THR A 8 7.75 24.65 10.83
C THR A 8 7.38 25.31 9.52
N ASP A 9 8.32 25.95 8.82
CA ASP A 9 8.09 26.68 7.57
C ASP A 9 7.71 25.72 6.42
N HIS A 10 7.97 24.41 6.58
CA HIS A 10 7.71 23.38 5.58
C HIS A 10 6.78 22.27 6.07
N ILE A 11 5.98 22.54 7.11
CA ILE A 11 5.05 21.56 7.71
C ILE A 11 4.06 20.95 6.70
N ASP A 12 3.64 21.74 5.71
CA ASP A 12 2.74 21.30 4.65
C ASP A 12 3.40 20.22 3.77
N ILE A 13 4.70 20.36 3.46
CA ILE A 13 5.44 19.38 2.66
C ILE A 13 5.59 18.07 3.44
N TRP A 14 5.88 18.16 4.75
CA TRP A 14 6.01 16.97 5.59
C TRP A 14 4.68 16.21 5.73
N SER A 15 3.56 16.91 5.85
CA SER A 15 2.24 16.29 6.01
C SER A 15 1.60 15.84 4.69
N SER A 16 1.88 16.52 3.56
CA SER A 16 1.25 16.23 2.27
C SER A 16 2.03 15.25 1.38
N ALA A 17 3.31 15.02 1.63
CA ALA A 17 4.12 14.10 0.83
C ALA A 17 3.71 12.64 1.09
N LEU A 18 2.78 12.14 0.27
CA LEU A 18 2.22 10.80 0.35
C LEU A 18 2.81 9.90 -0.74
N GLN A 19 3.12 8.65 -0.38
CA GLN A 19 3.58 7.63 -1.31
C GLN A 19 2.61 6.44 -1.30
N THR A 20 2.12 6.05 -2.46
CA THR A 20 1.29 4.85 -2.60
C THR A 20 2.17 3.59 -2.52
N ARG A 21 1.76 2.61 -1.70
CA ARG A 21 2.47 1.31 -1.66
C ARG A 21 1.93 0.39 -2.75
N SER A 22 2.83 -0.24 -3.51
CA SER A 22 2.46 -1.30 -4.46
C SER A 22 1.84 -2.48 -3.70
N THR A 23 0.57 -2.78 -3.99
CA THR A 23 -0.17 -3.89 -3.37
C THR A 23 0.32 -5.25 -3.86
N ALA A 24 1.39 -5.75 -3.26
CA ALA A 24 1.81 -7.16 -3.36
C ALA A 24 1.61 -7.91 -2.03
N GLY A 25 0.91 -7.34 -1.05
CA GLY A 25 0.65 -7.95 0.26
C GLY A 25 -0.82 -7.85 0.68
N ARG A 26 -1.36 -8.92 1.27
CA ARG A 26 -2.70 -8.96 1.87
C ARG A 26 -2.71 -8.19 3.19
N GLY A 27 -3.28 -6.99 3.20
CA GLY A 27 -3.57 -6.21 4.39
C GLY A 27 -4.27 -4.91 4.01
N SER A 28 -5.49 -4.69 4.49
CA SER A 28 -6.36 -3.57 4.06
C SER A 28 -6.00 -2.21 4.69
N ASN A 29 -5.05 -2.14 5.63
CA ASN A 29 -4.74 -0.91 6.39
C ASN A 29 -3.46 -0.16 5.95
N GLY A 30 -2.88 -0.46 4.79
CA GLY A 30 -1.52 0.02 4.44
C GLY A 30 -1.34 0.61 3.05
N LYS A 31 -2.37 1.23 2.45
CA LYS A 31 -2.29 1.72 1.06
C LYS A 31 -1.49 3.02 0.89
N ILE A 32 -1.39 3.84 1.94
CA ILE A 32 -0.72 5.16 1.91
C ILE A 32 0.44 5.15 2.91
N ASN A 33 1.62 5.55 2.45
CA ASN A 33 2.81 5.78 3.25
C ASN A 33 2.99 7.30 3.43
N LEU A 34 2.98 7.80 4.67
CA LEU A 34 3.22 9.22 4.99
C LEU A 34 4.72 9.54 4.85
N TYR A 35 5.18 9.64 3.61
CA TYR A 35 6.60 9.73 3.27
C TYR A 35 7.28 10.96 3.87
N GLY A 36 6.63 12.12 3.82
CA GLY A 36 7.16 13.36 4.39
C GLY A 36 7.41 13.24 5.90
N ILE A 37 6.42 12.76 6.67
CA ILE A 37 6.57 12.56 8.11
C ILE A 37 7.66 11.54 8.42
N LYS A 38 7.75 10.46 7.63
CA LYS A 38 8.84 9.48 7.75
C LYS A 38 10.21 10.16 7.57
N LYS A 39 10.37 11.00 6.54
CA LYS A 39 11.60 11.75 6.28
C LYS A 39 11.93 12.75 7.37
N LEU A 40 10.91 13.42 7.92
CA LEU A 40 11.07 14.32 9.05
C LEU A 40 11.64 13.58 10.29
N ARG A 41 11.16 12.37 10.59
CA ARG A 41 11.72 11.55 11.69
C ARG A 41 13.19 11.18 11.44
N GLU A 42 13.51 10.74 10.22
CA GLU A 42 14.89 10.42 9.81
C GLU A 42 15.80 11.65 9.99
N LEU A 43 15.34 12.83 9.55
CA LEU A 43 16.05 14.09 9.68
C LEU A 43 16.28 14.50 11.14
N ILE A 44 15.26 14.38 12.00
CA ILE A 44 15.39 14.69 13.44
C ILE A 44 16.50 13.85 14.07
N LEU A 45 16.53 12.54 13.79
CA LEU A 45 17.55 11.63 14.31
C LEU A 45 18.94 11.95 13.76
N GLU A 46 19.02 12.34 12.49
CA GLU A 46 20.31 12.69 11.90
C GLU A 46 20.87 14.00 12.46
N LEU A 47 20.03 15.02 12.61
CA LEU A 47 20.42 16.29 13.24
C LEU A 47 20.82 16.09 14.71
N ALA A 48 20.15 15.18 15.43
CA ALA A 48 20.51 14.83 16.81
C ALA A 48 21.93 14.25 16.88
N VAL A 49 22.26 13.31 16.00
CA VAL A 49 23.57 12.64 15.99
C VAL A 49 24.67 13.51 15.44
N ARG A 50 24.37 14.50 14.59
CA ARG A 50 25.34 15.47 14.07
C ARG A 50 25.57 16.68 14.97
N GLY A 51 24.85 16.78 16.10
CA GLY A 51 24.92 17.93 17.00
C GLY A 51 24.31 19.20 16.40
N LYS A 52 23.33 19.05 15.50
CA LYS A 52 22.61 20.17 14.88
C LYS A 52 21.21 20.37 15.46
N LEU A 53 20.73 19.46 16.31
CA LEU A 53 19.36 19.50 16.85
C LEU A 53 19.17 20.52 17.98
N VAL A 54 20.18 20.73 18.82
CA VAL A 54 20.16 21.67 19.94
C VAL A 54 21.42 22.55 19.90
N PRO A 55 21.40 23.78 20.44
CA PRO A 55 22.59 24.60 20.53
C PRO A 55 23.67 23.97 21.43
N GLN A 56 24.94 24.11 21.06
CA GLN A 56 26.09 23.78 21.91
C GLN A 56 26.19 24.79 23.06
N ASP A 57 26.55 24.31 24.25
CA ASP A 57 26.88 25.16 25.41
C ASP A 57 28.38 25.07 25.70
N PRO A 58 29.16 26.16 25.56
CA PRO A 58 30.59 26.16 25.85
C PRO A 58 30.96 25.82 27.30
N ASN A 59 29.99 25.88 28.23
CA ASN A 59 30.21 25.53 29.64
C ASN A 59 29.98 24.04 29.92
N ASP A 60 29.50 23.27 28.94
CA ASP A 60 29.35 21.83 29.11
C ASP A 60 30.73 21.16 29.28
N GLU A 61 30.82 20.23 30.22
CA GLU A 61 32.01 19.41 30.36
C GLU A 61 32.22 18.58 29.07
N PRO A 62 33.38 18.69 28.40
CA PRO A 62 33.61 18.06 27.11
C PRO A 62 33.49 16.54 27.21
N ALA A 63 33.06 15.91 26.11
CA ALA A 63 32.88 14.46 26.05
C ALA A 63 34.16 13.69 26.45
N SER A 64 35.35 14.27 26.26
CA SER A 64 36.62 13.69 26.69
C SER A 64 36.66 13.30 28.17
N GLU A 65 36.04 14.08 29.07
CA GLU A 65 36.00 13.75 30.50
C GLU A 65 35.05 12.57 30.77
N LEU A 66 33.87 12.56 30.14
CA LEU A 66 32.97 11.40 30.19
C LEU A 66 33.66 10.12 29.69
N LEU A 67 34.42 10.20 28.59
CA LEU A 67 35.15 9.05 28.04
C LEU A 67 36.26 8.58 28.98
N LYS A 68 36.98 9.48 29.66
CA LYS A 68 37.96 9.11 30.71
C LYS A 68 37.29 8.40 31.88
N LEU A 69 36.13 8.87 32.33
CA LEU A 69 35.36 8.22 33.40
C LEU A 69 34.93 6.80 33.01
N ILE A 70 34.46 6.62 31.77
CA ILE A 70 34.10 5.30 31.24
C ILE A 70 35.32 4.37 31.20
N ALA A 71 36.46 4.86 30.72
CA ALA A 71 37.70 4.07 30.67
C ALA A 71 38.17 3.65 32.07
N ALA A 72 38.09 4.55 33.07
CA ALA A 72 38.42 4.25 34.46
C ALA A 72 37.47 3.20 35.07
N GLU A 73 36.16 3.34 34.84
CA GLU A 73 35.17 2.38 35.32
C GLU A 73 35.32 1.01 34.63
N LYS A 74 35.61 0.98 33.33
CA LYS A 74 35.95 -0.25 32.59
C LYS A 74 37.16 -0.95 33.22
N ALA A 75 38.22 -0.21 33.51
CA ALA A 75 39.43 -0.76 34.12
C ALA A 75 39.15 -1.36 35.50
N GLU A 76 38.33 -0.69 36.32
CA GLU A 76 37.93 -1.18 37.64
C GLU A 76 37.04 -2.42 37.55
N LEU A 77 36.09 -2.49 36.62
CA LEU A 77 35.28 -3.69 36.38
C LEU A 77 36.12 -4.90 35.96
N VAL A 78 37.18 -4.68 35.16
CA VAL A 78 38.15 -5.72 34.80
C VAL A 78 38.95 -6.16 36.02
N LYS A 79 39.40 -5.22 36.86
CA LYS A 79 40.15 -5.52 38.10
C LYS A 79 39.32 -6.31 39.10
N GLN A 80 38.02 -6.02 39.21
CA GLN A 80 37.07 -6.74 40.06
C GLN A 80 36.64 -8.11 39.50
N GLY A 81 37.10 -8.50 38.31
CA GLY A 81 36.72 -9.77 37.66
C GLY A 81 35.27 -9.80 37.14
N LYS A 82 34.55 -8.68 37.19
CA LYS A 82 33.18 -8.54 36.66
C LYS A 82 33.14 -8.42 35.14
N MET A 83 34.28 -8.14 34.51
CA MET A 83 34.45 -8.06 33.07
C MET A 83 35.76 -8.72 32.63
N LYS A 84 35.75 -9.47 31.52
CA LYS A 84 36.97 -10.05 30.96
C LYS A 84 37.85 -8.96 30.34
N LYS A 85 39.16 -9.03 30.54
CA LYS A 85 40.12 -8.14 29.87
C LYS A 85 40.03 -8.33 28.35
N GLN A 86 39.67 -7.27 27.64
CA GLN A 86 39.61 -7.25 26.18
C GLN A 86 40.94 -6.79 25.59
N LYS A 87 41.19 -7.16 24.32
CA LYS A 87 42.30 -6.56 23.57
C LYS A 87 41.96 -5.09 23.30
N PRO A 88 42.95 -4.17 23.33
CA PRO A 88 42.72 -2.79 22.91
C PRO A 88 42.14 -2.75 21.50
N LEU A 89 41.11 -1.93 21.31
CA LEU A 89 40.58 -1.64 19.98
C LEU A 89 41.50 -0.65 19.26
N PRO A 90 41.53 -0.67 17.92
CA PRO A 90 42.33 0.29 17.15
C PRO A 90 41.83 1.72 17.41
N GLU A 91 42.79 2.64 17.42
CA GLU A 91 42.50 4.08 17.45
C GLU A 91 41.63 4.47 16.26
N ILE A 92 40.83 5.53 16.43
CA ILE A 92 39.96 6.06 15.38
C ILE A 92 40.75 7.13 14.65
N SER A 93 41.00 6.91 13.36
CA SER A 93 41.63 7.89 12.49
C SER A 93 40.63 9.00 12.09
N GLU A 94 41.13 10.15 11.61
CA GLU A 94 40.28 11.25 11.15
C GLU A 94 39.35 10.82 10.00
N ASP A 95 39.81 9.97 9.09
CA ASP A 95 39.04 9.46 7.95
C ASP A 95 37.90 8.50 8.36
N GLU A 96 37.96 7.94 9.57
CA GLU A 96 36.91 7.07 10.11
C GLU A 96 35.80 7.85 10.82
N LYS A 97 35.97 9.17 11.04
CA LYS A 97 34.93 9.99 11.62
C LYS A 97 33.75 10.11 10.64
N PRO A 98 32.51 9.91 11.09
CA PRO A 98 31.34 9.89 10.19
C PRO A 98 31.04 11.27 9.58
N PHE A 99 31.46 12.34 10.24
CA PHE A 99 31.30 13.75 9.84
C PHE A 99 32.21 14.64 10.73
N GLU A 100 32.31 15.93 10.41
CA GLU A 100 32.99 16.91 11.25
C GLU A 100 32.25 17.11 12.58
N LEU A 101 32.90 16.75 13.69
CA LEU A 101 32.30 16.79 15.02
C LEU A 101 32.22 18.23 15.57
N PRO A 102 31.12 18.60 16.26
CA PRO A 102 31.06 19.86 16.98
C PRO A 102 32.14 19.99 18.07
N VAL A 103 32.42 21.23 18.47
CA VAL A 103 33.36 21.50 19.57
C VAL A 103 32.86 20.82 20.85
N GLY A 104 33.77 20.15 21.57
CA GLY A 104 33.45 19.44 22.82
C GLY A 104 32.96 18.00 22.61
N TRP A 105 32.66 17.58 21.38
CA TRP A 105 32.30 16.20 21.07
C TRP A 105 33.52 15.31 20.92
N GLY A 106 33.32 14.02 21.19
CA GLY A 106 34.30 12.97 20.93
C GLY A 106 33.74 11.91 20.00
N VAL A 107 34.59 10.97 19.60
CA VAL A 107 34.19 9.74 18.93
C VAL A 107 34.80 8.57 19.67
N ILE A 108 34.03 7.49 19.83
CA ILE A 108 34.50 6.30 20.53
C ILE A 108 34.01 5.02 19.85
N ARG A 109 34.79 3.95 19.96
CA ARG A 109 34.36 2.62 19.51
C ARG A 109 33.29 2.08 20.46
N LEU A 110 32.20 1.52 19.95
CA LEU A 110 31.12 0.96 20.76
C LEU A 110 31.61 -0.07 21.79
N GLY A 111 32.63 -0.87 21.46
CA GLY A 111 33.23 -1.83 22.38
C GLY A 111 33.96 -1.20 23.59
N GLU A 112 34.34 0.09 23.52
CA GLU A 112 34.97 0.78 24.65
C GLU A 112 33.96 1.24 25.71
N ILE A 113 32.69 1.44 25.34
CA ILE A 113 31.64 1.92 26.25
C ILE A 113 30.71 0.82 26.77
N ALA A 114 30.87 -0.42 26.30
CA ALA A 114 30.01 -1.54 26.63
C ALA A 114 30.68 -2.57 27.55
N THR A 115 29.94 -3.02 28.57
CA THR A 115 30.31 -4.19 29.38
C THR A 115 29.98 -5.50 28.66
N LYS A 116 28.96 -5.49 27.79
CA LYS A 116 28.54 -6.64 26.98
C LYS A 116 28.13 -6.20 25.58
N ILE A 117 28.70 -6.85 24.58
CA ILE A 117 28.18 -6.93 23.20
C ILE A 117 28.16 -8.41 22.86
N GLY A 118 26.96 -8.97 22.69
CA GLY A 118 26.82 -10.41 22.44
C GLY A 118 25.44 -10.78 21.95
N SER A 119 25.41 -11.64 20.93
CA SER A 119 24.18 -12.21 20.38
C SER A 119 23.56 -13.21 21.34
N GLY A 120 22.24 -13.34 21.28
CA GLY A 120 21.51 -14.36 21.99
C GLY A 120 21.79 -15.77 21.48
N SER A 121 20.97 -16.72 21.93
CA SER A 121 21.05 -18.12 21.51
C SER A 121 19.66 -18.72 21.36
N THR A 122 19.53 -19.78 20.56
CA THR A 122 18.28 -20.56 20.48
C THR A 122 18.39 -21.76 21.41
N PRO A 123 17.34 -22.07 22.20
CA PRO A 123 17.32 -23.26 23.05
C PRO A 123 17.47 -24.55 22.23
N ARG A 124 18.08 -25.57 22.81
CA ARG A 124 18.19 -26.89 22.16
C ARG A 124 16.79 -27.48 22.00
N GLY A 125 16.40 -27.78 20.76
CA GLY A 125 15.04 -28.19 20.40
C GLY A 125 14.26 -27.12 19.63
N GLY A 126 14.73 -25.87 19.62
CA GLY A 126 14.11 -24.79 18.86
C GLY A 126 12.69 -24.50 19.32
N GLN A 127 11.73 -24.52 18.40
CA GLN A 127 10.33 -24.16 18.69
C GLN A 127 9.64 -25.17 19.62
N SER A 128 10.08 -26.42 19.69
CA SER A 128 9.48 -27.43 20.57
C SER A 128 9.71 -27.16 22.06
N THR A 129 10.63 -26.26 22.39
CA THR A 129 10.94 -25.84 23.77
C THR A 129 10.00 -24.74 24.27
N TYR A 130 9.19 -24.15 23.39
CA TYR A 130 8.30 -23.05 23.77
C TYR A 130 7.12 -23.54 24.61
N VAL A 131 6.81 -22.78 25.66
CA VAL A 131 5.69 -23.02 26.57
C VAL A 131 4.68 -21.88 26.50
N SER A 132 3.46 -22.13 26.98
CA SER A 132 2.35 -21.16 26.94
C SER A 132 2.52 -20.00 27.93
N SER A 133 3.34 -20.16 28.98
CA SER A 133 3.67 -19.13 29.96
C SER A 133 5.02 -19.45 30.61
N GLY A 134 5.76 -18.44 31.04
CA GLY A 134 7.10 -18.60 31.60
C GLY A 134 7.96 -17.35 31.42
N ILE A 135 9.26 -17.54 31.18
CA ILE A 135 10.21 -16.46 30.91
C ILE A 135 10.10 -16.04 29.43
N PRO A 136 9.88 -14.75 29.12
CA PRO A 136 9.85 -14.26 27.75
C PRO A 136 11.12 -14.59 26.97
N PHE A 137 10.96 -15.09 25.75
CA PHE A 137 12.02 -15.34 24.78
C PHE A 137 11.83 -14.45 23.55
N LEU A 138 12.58 -13.36 23.50
CA LEU A 138 12.49 -12.32 22.49
C LEU A 138 13.19 -12.75 21.20
N ARG A 139 12.47 -12.71 20.09
CA ARG A 139 12.98 -12.90 18.73
C ARG A 139 13.11 -11.57 18.01
N SER A 140 13.72 -11.58 16.83
CA SER A 140 13.88 -10.37 16.00
C SER A 140 12.55 -9.66 15.67
N GLN A 141 11.44 -10.41 15.55
CA GLN A 141 10.10 -9.86 15.32
C GLN A 141 9.55 -9.04 16.51
N ASN A 142 10.10 -9.24 17.70
CA ASN A 142 9.69 -8.51 18.90
C ASN A 142 10.43 -7.17 19.05
N ILE A 143 11.52 -6.94 18.31
CA ILE A 143 12.37 -5.74 18.44
C ILE A 143 12.00 -4.70 17.37
N TRP A 144 11.52 -3.53 17.82
CA TRP A 144 11.16 -2.40 16.96
C TRP A 144 11.74 -1.08 17.50
N ASN A 145 11.93 -0.10 16.61
CA ASN A 145 12.57 1.18 16.98
C ASN A 145 11.76 1.99 18.01
N ASP A 146 10.44 1.76 18.06
CA ASP A 146 9.51 2.35 19.02
C ASP A 146 9.33 1.51 20.31
N GLY A 147 10.00 0.36 20.41
CA GLY A 147 9.98 -0.50 21.61
C GLY A 147 9.80 -1.98 21.31
N LEU A 148 9.44 -2.75 22.34
CA LEU A 148 9.20 -4.18 22.22
C LEU A 148 7.73 -4.46 21.87
N LYS A 149 7.49 -5.29 20.86
CA LYS A 149 6.17 -5.83 20.53
C LYS A 149 6.06 -7.23 21.08
N LEU A 150 5.15 -7.44 22.02
CA LEU A 150 5.06 -8.67 22.81
C LEU A 150 3.81 -9.52 22.52
N ASP A 151 2.96 -9.10 21.57
CA ASP A 151 1.69 -9.78 21.26
C ASP A 151 1.88 -11.25 20.83
N ASP A 152 3.02 -11.56 20.19
CA ASP A 152 3.39 -12.89 19.71
C ASP A 152 4.65 -13.46 20.40
N VAL A 153 4.98 -12.91 21.57
CA VAL A 153 6.12 -13.39 22.37
C VAL A 153 5.90 -14.85 22.74
N VAL A 154 6.98 -15.62 22.73
CA VAL A 154 6.96 -17.00 23.25
C VAL A 154 7.67 -17.06 24.57
N PHE A 155 7.38 -18.10 25.33
CA PHE A 155 7.96 -18.31 26.64
C PHE A 155 8.83 -19.56 26.66
N ILE A 156 9.83 -19.56 27.53
CA ILE A 156 10.65 -20.71 27.88
C ILE A 156 10.54 -20.97 29.39
N THR A 157 10.88 -22.18 29.83
CA THR A 157 10.86 -22.52 31.25
C THR A 157 12.07 -21.93 31.98
N SER A 158 11.99 -21.84 33.31
CA SER A 158 13.08 -21.35 34.17
C SER A 158 14.34 -22.21 34.07
N GLU A 159 14.20 -23.51 33.79
CA GLU A 159 15.34 -24.42 33.59
C GLU A 159 16.10 -24.05 32.32
N VAL A 160 15.38 -23.75 31.23
CA VAL A 160 15.98 -23.34 29.95
C VAL A 160 16.61 -21.96 30.09
N HIS A 161 15.93 -21.01 30.74
CA HIS A 161 16.46 -19.69 31.07
C HIS A 161 17.81 -19.77 31.81
N SER A 162 17.88 -20.63 32.83
CA SER A 162 19.09 -20.84 33.65
C SER A 162 20.24 -21.46 32.85
N GLN A 163 19.95 -22.27 31.83
CA GLN A 163 20.99 -22.83 30.95
C GLN A 163 21.51 -21.83 29.90
N MET A 164 20.83 -20.68 29.74
CA MET A 164 21.05 -19.72 28.68
C MET A 164 21.55 -18.35 29.20
N GLU A 165 22.33 -18.33 30.28
CA GLU A 165 22.88 -17.12 30.94
C GLU A 165 23.47 -16.10 29.95
N GLY A 166 24.16 -16.57 28.91
CA GLY A 166 24.76 -15.71 27.88
C GLY A 166 23.76 -14.85 27.10
N SER A 167 22.50 -15.23 27.04
CA SER A 167 21.42 -14.55 26.31
C SER A 167 20.40 -13.85 27.22
N GLN A 168 20.63 -13.86 28.53
CA GLN A 168 19.77 -13.15 29.48
C GLN A 168 19.94 -11.64 29.34
N VAL A 169 18.82 -10.94 29.28
CA VAL A 169 18.77 -9.47 29.21
C VAL A 169 18.64 -8.87 30.61
N GLU A 170 19.22 -7.70 30.78
CA GLU A 170 19.08 -6.87 31.97
C GLU A 170 18.29 -5.61 31.64
N LYS A 171 17.67 -5.02 32.66
CA LYS A 171 17.00 -3.72 32.53
C LYS A 171 17.94 -2.69 31.91
N PHE A 172 17.43 -1.98 30.92
CA PHE A 172 18.13 -0.98 30.11
C PHE A 172 19.18 -1.51 29.12
N ASP A 173 19.25 -2.82 28.89
CA ASP A 173 20.01 -3.33 27.75
C ASP A 173 19.44 -2.77 26.44
N ILE A 174 20.32 -2.38 25.53
CA ILE A 174 19.92 -2.06 24.16
C ILE A 174 19.95 -3.36 23.36
N LEU A 175 18.80 -3.72 22.80
CA LEU A 175 18.63 -4.87 21.94
C LEU A 175 18.74 -4.42 20.49
N LEU A 176 19.52 -5.13 19.68
CA LEU A 176 19.76 -4.81 18.27
C LEU A 176 19.56 -6.05 17.40
N ASN A 177 18.69 -5.96 16.40
CA ASN A 177 18.58 -6.99 15.38
C ASN A 177 19.79 -6.96 14.45
N ILE A 178 20.41 -8.12 14.25
CA ILE A 178 21.70 -8.23 13.53
C ILE A 178 21.62 -9.04 12.23
N THR A 179 20.44 -9.48 11.79
CA THR A 179 20.30 -10.27 10.55
C THR A 179 18.95 -10.03 9.86
N GLY A 180 18.92 -10.26 8.54
CA GLY A 180 17.70 -10.35 7.73
C GLY A 180 16.98 -9.01 7.54
N ALA A 181 15.71 -9.05 7.10
CA ALA A 181 14.92 -7.86 6.78
C ALA A 181 14.68 -6.90 7.97
N SER A 182 14.96 -7.35 9.19
CA SER A 182 14.85 -6.57 10.42
C SER A 182 16.19 -6.02 10.92
N LEU A 183 17.29 -6.20 10.17
CA LEU A 183 18.61 -5.71 10.51
C LEU A 183 18.57 -4.22 10.89
N GLY A 184 19.24 -3.87 11.98
CA GLY A 184 19.36 -2.50 12.46
C GLY A 184 18.21 -2.03 13.37
N ARG A 185 17.09 -2.76 13.47
CA ARG A 185 16.05 -2.42 14.44
C ARG A 185 16.58 -2.54 15.87
N SER A 186 16.25 -1.57 16.71
CA SER A 186 16.75 -1.53 18.07
C SER A 186 15.73 -1.04 19.09
N ALA A 187 15.71 -1.64 20.27
CA ALA A 187 14.86 -1.26 21.38
C ALA A 187 15.64 -1.26 22.70
N ILE A 188 15.25 -0.40 23.65
CA ILE A 188 15.73 -0.47 25.03
C ILE A 188 14.86 -1.47 25.79
N TYR A 189 15.48 -2.45 26.45
CA TYR A 189 14.79 -3.39 27.31
C TYR A 189 14.27 -2.65 28.57
N PRO A 190 12.94 -2.61 28.80
CA PRO A 190 12.37 -1.80 29.85
C PRO A 190 12.55 -2.45 31.22
N ASN A 191 12.36 -1.66 32.28
CA ASN A 191 12.55 -2.11 33.67
C ASN A 191 11.36 -2.87 34.26
N ASN A 192 10.27 -3.05 33.51
CA ASN A 192 8.99 -3.59 33.99
C ASN A 192 8.60 -4.97 33.42
N ILE A 193 9.40 -5.56 32.51
CA ILE A 193 9.11 -6.89 31.93
C ILE A 193 9.65 -8.05 32.79
N GLY A 194 10.68 -7.80 33.60
CA GLY A 194 11.34 -8.84 34.41
C GLY A 194 12.46 -9.55 33.64
N GLU A 195 12.68 -10.84 33.93
CA GLU A 195 13.69 -11.66 33.26
C GLU A 195 13.27 -12.00 31.83
N ALA A 196 14.23 -12.06 30.91
CA ALA A 196 13.99 -12.56 29.55
C ALA A 196 15.29 -13.09 28.93
N ASN A 197 15.14 -13.83 27.84
CA ASN A 197 16.24 -14.22 26.95
C ASN A 197 15.99 -13.69 25.55
N VAL A 198 17.08 -13.53 24.79
CA VAL A 198 17.01 -13.16 23.37
C VAL A 198 17.54 -14.28 22.47
N ASN A 199 17.00 -14.36 21.26
CA ASN A 199 17.46 -15.31 20.25
C ASN A 199 18.77 -14.85 19.56
N GLN A 200 19.41 -15.73 18.79
CA GLN A 200 20.68 -15.45 18.08
C GLN A 200 20.64 -14.30 17.07
N HIS A 201 19.44 -13.86 16.65
CA HIS A 201 19.27 -12.76 15.71
C HIS A 201 19.20 -11.39 16.39
N VAL A 202 19.23 -11.37 17.73
CA VAL A 202 19.18 -10.18 18.58
C VAL A 202 20.47 -10.11 19.41
N THR A 203 21.12 -8.96 19.39
CA THR A 203 22.34 -8.67 20.16
C THR A 203 22.03 -7.78 21.35
N ILE A 204 22.58 -8.14 22.50
CA ILE A 204 22.57 -7.34 23.72
C ILE A 204 23.76 -6.38 23.68
N ILE A 205 23.49 -5.10 23.83
CA ILE A 205 24.47 -4.04 24.08
C ILE A 205 24.20 -3.48 25.47
N ARG A 206 25.11 -3.74 26.40
CA ARG A 206 25.03 -3.27 27.80
C ARG A 206 26.11 -2.26 28.06
N LEU A 207 25.74 -1.05 28.45
CA LEU A 207 26.68 0.04 28.67
C LEU A 207 27.31 0.02 30.05
N ILE A 208 28.51 0.61 30.14
CA ILE A 208 29.18 0.91 31.40
C ILE A 208 28.42 2.03 32.12
N LYS A 209 28.20 3.15 31.41
CA LYS A 209 27.41 4.29 31.91
C LYS A 209 25.98 4.23 31.39
N LYS A 210 25.01 4.17 32.30
CA LYS A 210 23.58 4.01 31.97
C LYS A 210 22.97 5.31 31.45
N GLU A 211 23.57 6.44 31.80
CA GLU A 211 23.16 7.78 31.40
C GLU A 211 23.21 7.97 29.87
N MET A 212 24.08 7.20 29.19
CA MET A 212 24.23 7.25 27.72
C MET A 212 23.21 6.41 26.96
N ILE A 213 22.42 5.56 27.63
CA ILE A 213 21.59 4.53 26.97
C ILE A 213 20.59 5.16 26.00
N SER A 214 19.91 6.23 26.43
CA SER A 214 18.91 6.89 25.57
C SER A 214 19.55 7.55 24.36
N PHE A 215 20.70 8.20 24.52
CA PHE A 215 21.41 8.83 23.40
C PHE A 215 21.98 7.76 22.45
N LEU A 216 22.56 6.67 22.96
CA LEU A 216 23.08 5.61 22.11
C LEU A 216 21.98 4.88 21.32
N HIS A 217 20.82 4.62 21.94
CA HIS A 217 19.67 4.05 21.22
C HIS A 217 19.18 4.99 20.11
N LEU A 218 19.10 6.29 20.40
CA LEU A 218 18.82 7.32 19.40
C LEU A 218 19.86 7.30 18.27
N ALA A 219 21.15 7.21 18.62
CA ALA A 219 22.23 7.16 17.64
C ALA A 219 22.14 5.91 16.76
N ILE A 220 21.94 4.73 17.35
CA ILE A 220 21.79 3.46 16.62
C ILE A 220 20.62 3.53 15.63
N THR A 221 19.50 4.16 16.01
CA THR A 221 18.30 4.28 15.16
C THR A 221 18.40 5.39 14.10
N SER A 222 19.40 6.28 14.20
CA SER A 222 19.62 7.35 13.23
C SER A 222 20.11 6.84 11.86
N PRO A 223 19.82 7.55 10.75
CA PRO A 223 20.31 7.15 9.44
C PRO A 223 21.84 7.08 9.35
N VAL A 224 22.57 7.88 10.14
CA VAL A 224 24.04 7.86 10.22
C VAL A 224 24.56 6.48 10.62
N ILE A 225 24.07 5.92 11.74
CA ILE A 225 24.53 4.63 12.23
C ILE A 225 23.86 3.48 11.47
N GLN A 226 22.62 3.65 10.99
CA GLN A 226 21.98 2.68 10.11
C GLN A 226 22.81 2.49 8.83
N LYS A 227 23.36 3.56 8.24
CA LYS A 227 24.25 3.44 7.08
C LYS A 227 25.52 2.63 7.40
N LEU A 228 26.08 2.75 8.61
CA LEU A 228 27.19 1.91 9.06
C LEU A 228 26.77 0.44 9.25
N ILE A 229 25.60 0.20 9.84
CA ILE A 229 24.99 -1.13 10.02
C ILE A 229 24.85 -1.85 8.68
N TRP A 230 24.22 -1.20 7.71
CA TRP A 230 23.96 -1.76 6.38
C TRP A 230 25.23 -1.80 5.51
N GLY A 231 26.17 -0.87 5.69
CA GLY A 231 27.42 -0.83 4.94
C GLY A 231 28.48 -1.85 5.39
N ARG A 232 28.39 -2.36 6.63
CA ARG A 232 29.37 -3.28 7.23
C ARG A 232 28.81 -4.68 7.48
N GLN A 233 27.62 -4.99 6.97
CA GLN A 233 27.07 -6.35 7.01
C GLN A 233 27.89 -7.30 6.13
N VAL A 234 27.94 -8.57 6.53
CA VAL A 234 28.74 -9.61 5.82
C VAL A 234 27.83 -10.77 5.43
N GLY A 235 28.06 -11.35 4.24
CA GLY A 235 27.45 -12.61 3.76
C GLY A 235 26.48 -12.44 2.57
N MET A 236 26.55 -13.34 1.57
CA MET A 236 25.71 -13.28 0.36
C MET A 236 24.32 -13.94 0.48
N ALA A 237 24.02 -14.69 1.57
CA ALA A 237 22.78 -15.46 1.72
C ALA A 237 21.98 -15.16 3.01
N ILE A 238 22.65 -14.78 4.11
CA ILE A 238 22.03 -14.16 5.29
C ILE A 238 22.96 -13.03 5.69
N GLU A 239 22.61 -11.82 5.27
CA GLU A 239 23.34 -10.61 5.64
C GLU A 239 23.25 -10.41 7.15
N GLY A 240 24.38 -10.23 7.82
CA GLY A 240 24.38 -10.00 9.25
C GLY A 240 25.60 -9.29 9.81
N LEU A 241 25.44 -8.79 11.04
CA LEU A 241 26.47 -8.09 11.80
C LEU A 241 27.13 -9.03 12.81
N SER A 242 28.46 -9.12 12.74
CA SER A 242 29.25 -9.85 13.73
C SER A 242 29.48 -8.99 14.98
N LYS A 243 29.67 -9.64 16.13
CA LYS A 243 30.10 -8.97 17.37
C LYS A 243 31.33 -8.08 17.16
N LYS A 244 32.37 -8.59 16.46
CA LYS A 244 33.61 -7.84 16.22
C LYS A 244 33.37 -6.59 15.39
N THR A 245 32.46 -6.68 14.41
CA THR A 245 32.05 -5.54 13.59
C THR A 245 31.36 -4.48 14.45
N LEU A 246 30.44 -4.89 15.32
CA LEU A 246 29.75 -3.98 16.24
C LEU A 246 30.70 -3.29 17.23
N GLU A 247 31.67 -4.02 17.79
CA GLU A 247 32.68 -3.46 18.69
C GLU A 247 33.46 -2.30 18.05
N LEU A 248 33.61 -2.31 16.71
CA LEU A 248 34.35 -1.31 15.95
C LEU A 248 33.49 -0.11 15.50
N PHE A 249 32.20 -0.04 15.79
CA PHE A 249 31.38 1.09 15.36
C PHE A 249 31.82 2.40 16.03
N GLU A 250 32.00 3.43 15.21
CA GLU A 250 32.41 4.78 15.59
C GLU A 250 31.16 5.55 16.01
N ILE A 251 31.01 5.72 17.32
CA ILE A 251 29.87 6.43 17.92
C ILE A 251 30.31 7.86 18.23
N PRO A 252 29.67 8.89 17.64
CA PRO A 252 29.87 10.27 18.09
C PRO A 252 29.25 10.44 19.48
N VAL A 253 29.98 11.09 20.38
CA VAL A 253 29.57 11.27 21.79
C VAL A 253 29.60 12.76 22.14
N PRO A 254 28.44 13.39 22.39
CA PRO A 254 28.37 14.74 22.94
C PRO A 254 28.76 14.76 24.43
N PRO A 255 29.02 15.95 24.99
CA PRO A 255 28.91 16.20 26.42
C PRO A 255 27.66 15.57 27.06
N LEU A 256 27.76 15.07 28.29
CA LEU A 256 26.64 14.37 28.93
C LEU A 256 25.39 15.25 29.08
N SER A 257 25.58 16.53 29.44
CA SER A 257 24.50 17.53 29.50
C SER A 257 23.82 17.71 28.15
N GLU A 258 24.59 17.78 27.06
CA GLU A 258 24.07 17.91 25.71
C GLU A 258 23.31 16.64 25.26
N GLN A 259 23.79 15.44 25.61
CA GLN A 259 23.06 14.19 25.35
C GLN A 259 21.63 14.22 25.94
N LEU A 260 21.48 14.71 27.17
CA LEU A 260 20.16 14.86 27.80
C LEU A 260 19.28 15.87 27.06
N ARG A 261 19.83 17.02 26.66
CA ARG A 261 19.10 18.03 25.86
C ARG A 261 18.67 17.47 24.50
N ILE A 262 19.55 16.76 23.80
CA ILE A 262 19.27 16.11 22.51
C ILE A 262 18.15 15.09 22.66
N VAL A 263 18.25 14.17 23.62
CA VAL A 263 17.24 13.13 23.84
C VAL A 263 15.88 13.73 24.19
N HIS A 264 15.85 14.78 25.02
CA HIS A 264 14.61 15.49 25.34
C HIS A 264 13.98 16.11 24.09
N LYS A 265 14.75 16.89 23.33
CA LYS A 265 14.25 17.57 22.14
C LYS A 265 13.80 16.60 21.05
N ALA A 266 14.54 15.51 20.84
CA ALA A 266 14.17 14.49 19.88
C ALA A 266 12.87 13.80 20.28
N ARG A 267 12.66 13.51 21.57
CA ARG A 267 11.38 12.96 22.06
C ARG A 267 10.21 13.90 21.79
N ASP A 268 10.36 15.18 22.08
CA ASP A 268 9.30 16.19 21.86
C ASP A 268 8.91 16.25 20.37
N LEU A 269 9.92 16.29 19.49
CA LEU A 269 9.69 16.35 18.04
C LEU A 269 9.12 15.04 17.47
N MET A 270 9.52 13.88 18.00
CA MET A 270 8.94 12.59 17.63
C MET A 270 7.47 12.51 18.04
N SER A 271 7.12 13.02 19.23
CA SER A 271 5.73 13.09 19.67
C SER A 271 4.89 14.01 18.77
N LEU A 272 5.46 15.13 18.32
CA LEU A 272 4.79 15.99 17.32
C LEU A 272 4.61 15.26 15.98
N CYS A 273 5.60 14.48 15.54
CA CYS A 273 5.46 13.65 14.34
C CYS A 273 4.34 12.61 14.49
N ASP A 274 4.20 11.98 15.67
CA ASP A 274 3.10 11.04 15.94
C ASP A 274 1.73 11.72 15.84
N GLN A 275 1.61 12.94 16.38
CA GLN A 275 0.37 13.74 16.30
C GLN A 275 0.05 14.13 14.85
N LEU A 276 1.04 14.59 14.09
CA LEU A 276 0.89 14.94 12.67
C LEU A 276 0.47 13.73 11.83
N GLU A 277 1.05 12.56 12.10
CA GLU A 277 0.71 11.30 11.43
C GLU A 277 -0.74 10.91 11.71
N GLN A 278 -1.16 10.93 12.98
CA GLN A 278 -2.55 10.66 13.35
C GLN A 278 -3.52 11.65 12.71
N GLN A 279 -3.23 12.95 12.76
CA GLN A 279 -4.07 13.99 12.17
C GLN A 279 -4.20 13.81 10.65
N SER A 280 -3.10 13.49 9.97
CA SER A 280 -3.10 13.25 8.52
C SER A 280 -3.95 12.04 8.14
N LEU A 281 -3.84 10.94 8.89
CA LEU A 281 -4.66 9.74 8.66
C LEU A 281 -6.14 10.00 8.91
N THR A 282 -6.49 10.67 10.01
CA THR A 282 -7.89 11.05 10.30
C THR A 282 -8.44 11.99 9.23
N SER A 283 -7.64 12.96 8.76
CA SER A 283 -8.06 13.86 7.69
C SER A 283 -8.32 13.13 6.38
N LEU A 284 -7.50 12.13 6.03
CA LEU A 284 -7.68 11.31 4.82
C LEU A 284 -8.94 10.46 4.91
N ASP A 285 -9.21 9.84 6.06
CA ASP A 285 -10.42 9.03 6.27
C ASP A 285 -11.69 9.89 6.22
N ALA A 286 -11.70 11.04 6.90
CA ALA A 286 -12.81 11.98 6.87
C ALA A 286 -13.06 12.54 5.46
N HIS A 287 -11.99 12.84 4.72
CA HIS A 287 -12.07 13.27 3.31
C HIS A 287 -12.72 12.19 2.44
N GLN A 288 -12.28 10.95 2.55
CA GLN A 288 -12.84 9.83 1.80
C GLN A 288 -14.34 9.65 2.10
N GLN A 289 -14.72 9.64 3.37
CA GLN A 289 -16.13 9.51 3.79
C GLN A 289 -17.00 10.66 3.25
N LEU A 290 -16.49 11.90 3.28
CA LEU A 290 -17.18 13.06 2.75
C LEU A 290 -17.42 12.93 1.24
N VAL A 291 -16.40 12.55 0.47
CA VAL A 291 -16.50 12.34 -0.97
C VAL A 291 -17.53 11.26 -1.29
N GLU A 292 -17.43 10.10 -0.63
CA GLU A 292 -18.36 8.98 -0.85
C GLU A 292 -19.81 9.39 -0.54
N THR A 293 -20.04 10.09 0.57
CA THR A 293 -21.38 10.53 0.97
C THR A 293 -21.97 11.53 -0.02
N LEU A 294 -21.18 12.52 -0.45
CA LEU A 294 -21.66 13.53 -1.42
C LEU A 294 -21.92 12.90 -2.78
N LEU A 295 -21.05 12.03 -3.27
CA LEU A 295 -21.26 11.34 -4.54
C LEU A 295 -22.48 10.40 -4.50
N ALA A 296 -22.72 9.72 -3.37
CA ALA A 296 -23.93 8.92 -3.17
C ALA A 296 -25.21 9.77 -3.23
N SER A 297 -25.19 10.99 -2.67
CA SER A 297 -26.34 11.89 -2.74
C SER A 297 -26.75 12.25 -4.18
N LEU A 298 -25.78 12.32 -5.12
CA LEU A 298 -26.09 12.51 -6.54
C LEU A 298 -26.85 11.32 -7.13
N THR A 299 -26.39 10.09 -6.84
CA THR A 299 -27.00 8.90 -7.41
C THR A 299 -28.40 8.65 -6.82
N ASP A 300 -28.57 9.00 -5.54
CA ASP A 300 -29.81 8.81 -4.78
C ASP A 300 -30.83 9.95 -4.98
N SER A 301 -30.49 11.00 -5.74
CA SER A 301 -31.40 12.12 -6.02
C SER A 301 -32.69 11.64 -6.70
N GLN A 302 -33.85 12.04 -6.20
CA GLN A 302 -35.15 11.59 -6.68
C GLN A 302 -35.75 12.47 -7.79
N SER A 303 -35.28 13.72 -7.91
CA SER A 303 -35.72 14.64 -8.97
C SER A 303 -34.54 15.36 -9.65
N ALA A 304 -34.82 16.02 -10.77
CA ALA A 304 -33.84 16.84 -11.48
C ALA A 304 -33.40 18.07 -10.66
N GLU A 305 -34.32 18.66 -9.89
CA GLU A 305 -34.02 19.77 -8.98
C GLU A 305 -33.09 19.31 -7.85
N GLU A 306 -33.39 18.19 -7.20
CA GLU A 306 -32.55 17.64 -6.13
C GLU A 306 -31.14 17.29 -6.65
N LEU A 307 -31.07 16.69 -7.84
CA LEU A 307 -29.80 16.40 -8.51
C LEU A 307 -28.99 17.68 -8.77
N ALA A 308 -29.64 18.73 -9.25
CA ALA A 308 -29.01 20.02 -9.52
C ALA A 308 -28.49 20.68 -8.23
N GLU A 309 -29.25 20.61 -7.13
CA GLU A 309 -28.82 21.10 -5.82
C GLU A 309 -27.63 20.33 -5.26
N ASN A 310 -27.68 18.99 -5.30
CA ASN A 310 -26.57 18.15 -4.84
C ASN A 310 -25.31 18.37 -5.69
N TRP A 311 -25.46 18.54 -7.00
CA TRP A 311 -24.36 18.89 -7.89
C TRP A 311 -23.79 20.27 -7.58
N ALA A 312 -24.64 21.28 -7.30
CA ALA A 312 -24.18 22.62 -6.95
C ALA A 312 -23.30 22.60 -5.69
N ARG A 313 -23.65 21.79 -4.67
CA ARG A 313 -22.85 21.62 -3.45
C ARG A 313 -21.47 21.01 -3.76
N ILE A 314 -21.42 19.98 -4.60
CA ILE A 314 -20.16 19.32 -4.99
C ILE A 314 -19.29 20.27 -5.82
N SER A 315 -19.89 20.95 -6.79
CA SER A 315 -19.20 21.88 -7.68
C SER A 315 -18.55 23.03 -6.92
N GLN A 316 -19.23 23.58 -5.90
CA GLN A 316 -18.68 24.63 -5.04
C GLN A 316 -17.45 24.20 -4.24
N HIS A 317 -17.29 22.90 -3.98
CA HIS A 317 -16.19 22.34 -3.20
C HIS A 317 -15.29 21.41 -4.02
N PHE A 318 -15.33 21.50 -5.35
CA PHE A 318 -14.64 20.58 -6.26
C PHE A 318 -13.15 20.47 -5.93
N ASP A 319 -12.49 21.62 -5.72
CA ASP A 319 -11.05 21.71 -5.42
C ASP A 319 -10.63 21.07 -4.09
N THR A 320 -11.59 20.86 -3.18
CA THR A 320 -11.35 20.20 -1.88
C THR A 320 -11.69 18.72 -1.94
N LEU A 321 -12.76 18.35 -2.67
CA LEU A 321 -13.25 16.98 -2.76
C LEU A 321 -12.38 16.10 -3.64
N PHE A 322 -11.84 16.63 -4.73
CA PHE A 322 -11.21 15.85 -5.80
C PHE A 322 -9.68 16.01 -5.82
N THR A 323 -9.06 15.79 -4.65
CA THR A 323 -7.62 16.00 -4.40
C THR A 323 -6.81 14.71 -4.35
N THR A 324 -7.46 13.54 -4.41
CA THR A 324 -6.81 12.23 -4.34
C THR A 324 -7.19 11.37 -5.55
N GLU A 325 -6.31 10.46 -5.97
CA GLU A 325 -6.64 9.53 -7.07
C GLU A 325 -7.93 8.74 -6.81
N ALA A 326 -8.13 8.29 -5.57
CA ALA A 326 -9.32 7.56 -5.16
C ALA A 326 -10.61 8.39 -5.33
N SER A 327 -10.58 9.68 -4.97
CA SER A 327 -11.73 10.57 -5.17
C SER A 327 -12.05 10.79 -6.65
N ILE A 328 -11.04 10.85 -7.54
CA ILE A 328 -11.25 10.94 -9.00
C ILE A 328 -11.84 9.65 -9.55
N ASP A 329 -11.34 8.50 -9.10
CA ASP A 329 -11.87 7.21 -9.52
C ASP A 329 -13.33 7.02 -9.05
N ALA A 330 -13.66 7.48 -7.84
CA ALA A 330 -15.03 7.51 -7.33
C ALA A 330 -15.93 8.42 -8.20
N LEU A 331 -15.45 9.63 -8.54
CA LEU A 331 -16.17 10.54 -9.44
C LEU A 331 -16.47 9.89 -10.80
N LYS A 332 -15.49 9.19 -11.39
CA LYS A 332 -15.70 8.46 -12.66
C LYS A 332 -16.79 7.40 -12.54
N GLN A 333 -16.82 6.65 -11.43
CA GLN A 333 -17.88 5.66 -11.19
C GLN A 333 -19.24 6.32 -11.05
N THR A 334 -19.33 7.44 -10.32
CA THR A 334 -20.57 8.22 -10.20
C THR A 334 -21.04 8.76 -11.55
N ILE A 335 -20.14 9.27 -12.39
CA ILE A 335 -20.47 9.72 -13.75
C ILE A 335 -21.07 8.57 -14.57
N LEU A 336 -20.48 7.37 -14.52
CA LEU A 336 -21.03 6.18 -15.20
C LEU A 336 -22.42 5.82 -14.67
N GLN A 337 -22.62 5.88 -13.35
CA GLN A 337 -23.90 5.56 -12.75
C GLN A 337 -24.98 6.57 -13.18
N LEU A 338 -24.68 7.88 -13.14
CA LEU A 338 -25.58 8.92 -13.63
C LEU A 338 -25.88 8.77 -15.12
N ALA A 339 -24.89 8.38 -15.93
CA ALA A 339 -25.04 8.12 -17.35
C ALA A 339 -26.08 7.03 -17.63
N VAL A 340 -25.94 5.88 -16.97
CA VAL A 340 -26.83 4.72 -17.20
C VAL A 340 -28.19 4.86 -16.51
N MET A 341 -28.34 5.85 -15.61
CA MET A 341 -29.61 6.24 -15.00
C MET A 341 -30.38 7.30 -15.80
N GLY A 342 -29.79 7.82 -16.89
CA GLY A 342 -30.39 8.89 -17.70
C GLY A 342 -30.38 10.26 -17.06
N LYS A 343 -29.52 10.46 -16.05
CA LYS A 343 -29.37 11.70 -15.29
C LYS A 343 -28.23 12.59 -15.79
N LEU A 344 -27.45 12.14 -16.77
CA LEU A 344 -26.23 12.83 -17.22
C LEU A 344 -26.44 13.79 -18.39
N VAL A 345 -27.32 13.44 -19.33
CA VAL A 345 -27.56 14.24 -20.55
C VAL A 345 -29.05 14.57 -20.66
N PRO A 346 -29.43 15.73 -21.22
CA PRO A 346 -30.83 16.06 -21.48
C PRO A 346 -31.48 15.08 -22.49
N GLN A 347 -32.75 14.73 -22.23
CA GLN A 347 -33.59 13.97 -23.16
C GLN A 347 -34.05 14.85 -24.33
N ASP A 348 -34.14 14.26 -25.53
CA ASP A 348 -34.74 14.92 -26.71
C ASP A 348 -36.10 14.27 -27.01
N PRO A 349 -37.22 15.00 -26.91
CA PRO A 349 -38.56 14.48 -27.20
C PRO A 349 -38.74 13.97 -28.64
N ASN A 350 -37.86 14.34 -29.57
CA ASN A 350 -37.91 13.91 -30.97
C ASN A 350 -37.15 12.61 -31.22
N ASP A 351 -36.42 12.08 -30.24
CA ASP A 351 -35.74 10.81 -30.39
C ASP A 351 -36.74 9.65 -30.53
N GLU A 352 -36.39 8.69 -31.39
CA GLU A 352 -37.14 7.45 -31.48
C GLU A 352 -37.08 6.71 -30.12
N PRO A 353 -38.23 6.39 -29.50
CA PRO A 353 -38.24 5.82 -28.16
C PRO A 353 -37.57 4.44 -28.14
N ALA A 354 -36.99 4.08 -26.99
CA ALA A 354 -36.32 2.80 -26.78
C ALA A 354 -37.24 1.59 -27.00
N SER A 355 -38.56 1.76 -26.93
CA SER A 355 -39.54 0.72 -27.25
C SER A 355 -39.49 0.28 -28.72
N GLU A 356 -39.26 1.20 -29.67
CA GLU A 356 -39.05 0.86 -31.08
C GLU A 356 -37.68 0.21 -31.29
N LEU A 357 -36.66 0.66 -30.55
CA LEU A 357 -35.33 0.02 -30.55
C LEU A 357 -35.42 -1.44 -30.09
N LEU A 358 -36.15 -1.73 -29.01
CA LEU A 358 -36.38 -3.10 -28.53
C LEU A 358 -37.08 -3.98 -29.57
N LYS A 359 -38.07 -3.45 -30.30
CA LYS A 359 -38.71 -4.18 -31.40
C LYS A 359 -37.73 -4.53 -32.51
N ARG A 360 -36.83 -3.60 -32.89
CA ARG A 360 -35.78 -3.86 -33.89
C ARG A 360 -34.80 -4.94 -33.41
N ILE A 361 -34.39 -4.88 -32.14
CA ILE A 361 -33.52 -5.90 -31.53
C ILE A 361 -34.18 -7.28 -31.58
N GLU A 362 -35.48 -7.37 -31.26
CA GLU A 362 -36.23 -8.62 -31.32
C GLU A 362 -36.31 -9.18 -32.74
N GLN A 363 -36.61 -8.32 -33.73
CA GLN A 363 -36.66 -8.68 -35.15
C GLN A 363 -35.28 -9.16 -35.66
N GLU A 364 -34.21 -8.43 -35.33
CA GLU A 364 -32.86 -8.79 -35.74
C GLU A 364 -32.41 -10.11 -35.10
N LYS A 365 -32.72 -10.32 -33.81
CA LYS A 365 -32.50 -11.63 -33.17
C LYS A 365 -33.26 -12.75 -33.86
N ALA A 366 -34.54 -12.55 -34.17
CA ALA A 366 -35.34 -13.56 -34.87
C ALA A 366 -34.75 -13.91 -36.24
N GLN A 367 -34.26 -12.90 -36.97
CA GLN A 367 -33.57 -13.08 -38.24
C GLN A 367 -32.24 -13.84 -38.08
N LEU A 368 -31.41 -13.48 -37.11
CA LEU A 368 -30.16 -14.18 -36.81
C LEU A 368 -30.36 -15.65 -36.39
N VAL A 369 -31.48 -15.96 -35.72
CA VAL A 369 -31.88 -17.34 -35.40
C VAL A 369 -32.30 -18.08 -36.67
N LYS A 370 -33.10 -17.45 -37.54
CA LYS A 370 -33.54 -18.02 -38.82
C LYS A 370 -32.36 -18.32 -39.75
N GLU A 371 -31.35 -17.46 -39.75
CA GLU A 371 -30.10 -17.62 -40.50
C GLU A 371 -29.11 -18.61 -39.85
N GLY A 372 -29.43 -19.15 -38.67
CA GLY A 372 -28.55 -20.08 -37.94
C GLY A 372 -27.29 -19.44 -37.35
N LYS A 373 -27.16 -18.11 -37.38
CA LYS A 373 -26.01 -17.38 -36.84
C LYS A 373 -25.99 -17.37 -35.31
N ILE A 374 -27.16 -17.45 -34.67
CA ILE A 374 -27.30 -17.59 -33.22
C ILE A 374 -28.30 -18.71 -32.88
N LYS A 375 -28.11 -19.36 -31.74
CA LYS A 375 -29.07 -20.35 -31.23
C LYS A 375 -30.30 -19.65 -30.64
N LYS A 376 -31.48 -20.28 -30.77
CA LYS A 376 -32.71 -19.83 -30.10
C LYS A 376 -32.48 -19.82 -28.59
N GLN A 377 -32.69 -18.66 -27.96
CA GLN A 377 -32.52 -18.49 -26.52
C GLN A 377 -33.81 -18.84 -25.78
N LYS A 378 -33.68 -19.18 -24.50
CA LYS A 378 -34.84 -19.32 -23.61
C LYS A 378 -35.49 -17.94 -23.44
N PRO A 379 -36.83 -17.86 -23.34
CA PRO A 379 -37.51 -16.62 -22.98
C PRO A 379 -36.98 -16.10 -21.64
N LEU A 380 -36.70 -14.80 -21.57
CA LEU A 380 -36.29 -14.14 -20.34
C LEU A 380 -37.53 -13.82 -19.48
N PRO A 381 -37.40 -13.79 -18.15
CA PRO A 381 -38.50 -13.39 -17.29
C PRO A 381 -38.91 -11.93 -17.56
N PRO A 382 -40.21 -11.62 -17.57
CA PRO A 382 -40.66 -10.24 -17.70
C PRO A 382 -40.10 -9.38 -16.55
N VAL A 383 -39.96 -8.07 -16.79
CA VAL A 383 -39.59 -7.12 -15.74
C VAL A 383 -40.82 -6.85 -14.88
N SER A 384 -40.77 -7.23 -13.61
CA SER A 384 -41.88 -7.02 -12.68
C SER A 384 -41.91 -5.59 -12.15
N ASP A 385 -43.05 -5.12 -11.66
CA ASP A 385 -43.17 -3.75 -11.12
C ASP A 385 -42.31 -3.51 -9.87
N LYS A 386 -42.00 -4.57 -9.11
CA LYS A 386 -41.06 -4.50 -7.98
C LYS A 386 -39.62 -4.22 -8.40
N GLU A 387 -39.29 -4.49 -9.66
CA GLU A 387 -37.96 -4.26 -10.24
C GLU A 387 -37.86 -2.90 -10.94
N LYS A 388 -38.89 -2.05 -10.83
CA LYS A 388 -38.94 -0.68 -11.37
C LYS A 388 -38.92 0.32 -10.20
N PRO A 389 -37.74 0.54 -9.59
CA PRO A 389 -37.64 1.32 -8.34
C PRO A 389 -37.93 2.81 -8.50
N PHE A 390 -37.88 3.34 -9.73
CA PHE A 390 -38.09 4.76 -10.02
C PHE A 390 -38.68 4.98 -11.42
N GLU A 391 -39.15 6.21 -11.65
CA GLU A 391 -39.69 6.64 -12.94
C GLU A 391 -38.59 6.81 -13.99
N LEU A 392 -38.86 6.36 -15.22
CA LEU A 392 -37.91 6.45 -16.32
C LEU A 392 -37.88 7.86 -16.91
N PRO A 393 -36.72 8.31 -17.41
CA PRO A 393 -36.67 9.45 -18.31
C PRO A 393 -37.54 9.22 -19.56
N GLN A 394 -38.01 10.31 -20.16
CA GLN A 394 -38.84 10.24 -21.35
C GLN A 394 -38.13 9.45 -22.47
N GLY A 395 -38.84 8.47 -23.04
CA GLY A 395 -38.35 7.66 -24.15
C GLY A 395 -37.49 6.45 -23.77
N TRP A 396 -37.16 6.28 -22.48
CA TRP A 396 -36.41 5.12 -21.99
C TRP A 396 -37.31 3.92 -21.71
N GLU A 397 -36.72 2.73 -21.72
CA GLU A 397 -37.42 1.48 -21.41
C GLU A 397 -36.66 0.59 -20.43
N TRP A 398 -37.41 -0.09 -19.56
CA TRP A 398 -36.88 -1.15 -18.71
C TRP A 398 -36.78 -2.44 -19.52
N CYS A 399 -35.61 -3.08 -19.54
CA CYS A 399 -35.45 -4.38 -20.19
C CYS A 399 -34.43 -5.25 -19.46
N ARG A 400 -34.50 -6.57 -19.64
CA ARG A 400 -33.39 -7.47 -19.25
C ARG A 400 -32.19 -7.24 -20.17
N LEU A 401 -30.98 -7.20 -19.63
CA LEU A 401 -29.73 -7.08 -20.41
C LEU A 401 -29.67 -8.11 -21.55
N GLY A 402 -30.12 -9.33 -21.28
CA GLY A 402 -30.22 -10.43 -22.24
C GLY A 402 -31.05 -10.12 -23.48
N HIS A 403 -32.01 -9.19 -23.45
CA HIS A 403 -32.75 -8.77 -24.65
C HIS A 403 -31.84 -8.09 -25.66
N CYS A 404 -30.92 -7.25 -25.19
CA CYS A 404 -30.06 -6.42 -26.04
C CYS A 404 -28.76 -7.10 -26.49
N ILE A 405 -28.44 -8.28 -25.94
CA ILE A 405 -27.15 -8.95 -26.20
C ILE A 405 -27.29 -10.36 -26.77
N HIS A 406 -26.23 -10.80 -27.44
CA HIS A 406 -25.92 -12.21 -27.66
C HIS A 406 -24.71 -12.59 -26.81
N LEU A 407 -24.94 -13.44 -25.81
CA LEU A 407 -23.91 -13.91 -24.89
C LEU A 407 -23.31 -15.24 -25.38
N ILE A 408 -21.99 -15.37 -25.41
CA ILE A 408 -21.27 -16.58 -25.80
C ILE A 408 -20.43 -17.02 -24.61
N SER A 409 -20.69 -18.22 -24.09
CA SER A 409 -19.93 -18.78 -22.97
C SER A 409 -18.70 -19.50 -23.49
N GLY A 410 -17.52 -19.16 -22.94
CA GLY A 410 -16.25 -19.73 -23.40
C GLY A 410 -16.12 -21.22 -23.12
N GLN A 411 -15.26 -21.88 -23.90
CA GLN A 411 -15.03 -23.31 -23.85
C GLN A 411 -13.53 -23.61 -23.76
N HIS A 412 -13.16 -24.49 -22.84
CA HIS A 412 -11.77 -24.80 -22.60
C HIS A 412 -11.25 -25.72 -23.71
N LEU A 413 -10.06 -25.41 -24.21
CA LEU A 413 -9.35 -26.21 -25.19
C LEU A 413 -8.28 -27.04 -24.49
N LYS A 414 -8.07 -28.26 -24.97
CA LYS A 414 -7.03 -29.16 -24.47
C LYS A 414 -5.65 -28.67 -24.92
N PRO A 415 -4.56 -29.04 -24.23
CA PRO A 415 -3.20 -28.61 -24.61
C PRO A 415 -2.79 -28.93 -26.05
N ASN A 416 -3.35 -29.98 -26.66
CA ASN A 416 -3.08 -30.35 -28.06
C ASN A 416 -3.95 -29.60 -29.09
N GLU A 417 -4.85 -28.73 -28.63
CA GLU A 417 -5.81 -27.98 -29.47
C GLU A 417 -5.38 -26.51 -29.66
N TYR A 418 -4.25 -26.09 -29.08
CA TYR A 418 -3.67 -24.76 -29.27
C TYR A 418 -2.14 -24.82 -29.34
N SER A 419 -1.53 -23.78 -29.87
CA SER A 419 -0.09 -23.62 -30.03
C SER A 419 0.35 -22.24 -29.54
N GLU A 420 1.58 -22.10 -29.09
CA GLU A 420 2.19 -20.80 -28.76
C GLU A 420 2.78 -20.12 -30.00
N SER A 421 2.91 -20.85 -31.11
CA SER A 421 3.30 -20.30 -32.41
C SER A 421 2.08 -19.97 -33.26
N ILE A 422 2.18 -18.89 -34.04
CA ILE A 422 1.15 -18.52 -35.01
C ILE A 422 1.15 -19.57 -36.14
N VAL A 423 0.00 -20.19 -36.36
CA VAL A 423 -0.25 -21.13 -37.46
C VAL A 423 -1.18 -20.45 -38.46
N GLU A 424 -1.00 -20.72 -39.75
CA GLU A 424 -1.87 -20.18 -40.80
C GLU A 424 -3.34 -20.56 -40.54
N GLY A 425 -4.23 -19.56 -40.60
CA GLY A 425 -5.66 -19.73 -40.33
C GLY A 425 -6.05 -19.83 -38.85
N ALA A 426 -5.08 -19.86 -37.92
CA ALA A 426 -5.35 -19.88 -36.49
C ALA A 426 -5.78 -18.50 -35.98
N ILE A 427 -6.69 -18.50 -35.01
CA ILE A 427 -7.11 -17.31 -34.27
C ILE A 427 -6.51 -17.32 -32.87
N PRO A 428 -6.30 -16.16 -32.21
CA PRO A 428 -5.86 -16.13 -30.83
C PRO A 428 -6.79 -16.91 -29.91
N TYR A 429 -6.21 -17.53 -28.88
CA TYR A 429 -6.93 -18.21 -27.81
C TYR A 429 -6.57 -17.57 -26.47
N ILE A 430 -7.57 -17.10 -25.73
CA ILE A 430 -7.38 -16.54 -24.39
C ILE A 430 -8.09 -17.36 -23.32
N THR A 431 -7.43 -17.50 -22.18
CA THR A 431 -7.83 -18.38 -21.09
C THR A 431 -8.48 -17.68 -19.90
N GLY A 432 -8.19 -16.40 -19.69
CA GLY A 432 -8.74 -15.62 -18.59
C GLY A 432 -8.25 -14.18 -18.56
N PRO A 433 -8.47 -13.45 -17.45
CA PRO A 433 -8.13 -12.04 -17.33
C PRO A 433 -6.62 -11.76 -17.24
N ALA A 434 -5.77 -12.77 -17.10
CA ALA A 434 -4.32 -12.59 -17.17
C ALA A 434 -3.87 -12.11 -18.57
N GLU A 435 -4.67 -12.38 -19.60
CA GLU A 435 -4.42 -11.95 -20.97
C GLU A 435 -5.12 -10.61 -21.29
N PHE A 436 -5.76 -9.95 -20.34
CA PHE A 436 -6.39 -8.64 -20.55
C PHE A 436 -5.34 -7.53 -20.47
N GLY A 437 -5.06 -6.87 -21.61
CA GLY A 437 -4.29 -5.62 -21.64
C GLY A 437 -5.16 -4.40 -21.37
N ASP A 438 -4.59 -3.20 -21.50
CA ASP A 438 -5.25 -1.94 -21.12
C ASP A 438 -6.54 -1.67 -21.91
N SER A 439 -6.55 -1.98 -23.20
CA SER A 439 -7.72 -1.79 -24.08
C SER A 439 -8.19 -3.07 -24.76
N ASN A 440 -7.26 -3.99 -25.02
CA ASN A 440 -7.48 -5.20 -25.80
C ASN A 440 -6.69 -6.37 -25.17
N PRO A 441 -7.09 -7.63 -25.42
CA PRO A 441 -6.33 -8.78 -24.94
C PRO A 441 -4.96 -8.89 -25.62
N THR A 442 -3.98 -9.39 -24.89
CA THR A 442 -2.67 -9.80 -25.39
C THR A 442 -2.67 -11.28 -25.72
N TYR A 443 -1.98 -11.69 -26.80
CA TYR A 443 -2.03 -13.07 -27.28
C TYR A 443 -0.68 -13.76 -27.16
N SER A 444 -0.71 -14.94 -26.57
CA SER A 444 0.44 -15.88 -26.54
C SER A 444 0.06 -17.28 -27.03
N LYS A 445 -1.22 -17.52 -27.35
CA LYS A 445 -1.74 -18.81 -27.79
C LYS A 445 -2.66 -18.63 -28.99
N PHE A 446 -2.64 -19.61 -29.88
CA PHE A 446 -3.39 -19.63 -31.14
C PHE A 446 -4.03 -21.00 -31.35
N THR A 447 -5.20 -21.04 -32.00
CA THR A 447 -5.95 -22.27 -32.23
C THR A 447 -6.70 -22.24 -33.56
N LEU A 448 -6.89 -23.42 -34.15
CA LEU A 448 -7.80 -23.64 -35.27
C LEU A 448 -9.23 -23.99 -34.80
N GLU A 449 -9.41 -24.28 -33.51
CA GLU A 449 -10.68 -24.70 -32.93
C GLU A 449 -11.61 -23.52 -32.64
N LYS A 450 -12.68 -23.37 -33.44
CA LYS A 450 -13.65 -22.28 -33.33
C LYS A 450 -14.90 -22.64 -32.51
N ARG A 451 -14.72 -23.15 -31.28
CA ARG A 451 -15.83 -23.65 -30.43
C ARG A 451 -16.64 -22.54 -29.76
N ALA A 452 -15.95 -21.53 -29.24
CA ALA A 452 -16.55 -20.36 -28.60
C ALA A 452 -15.70 -19.14 -28.96
N VAL A 453 -16.24 -18.29 -29.83
CA VAL A 453 -15.46 -17.25 -30.51
C VAL A 453 -16.10 -15.88 -30.28
N ALA A 454 -15.30 -14.97 -29.74
CA ALA A 454 -15.58 -13.54 -29.70
C ALA A 454 -15.19 -12.92 -31.04
N LYS A 455 -16.03 -12.02 -31.55
CA LYS A 455 -15.76 -11.24 -32.76
C LYS A 455 -15.18 -9.87 -32.39
N PRO A 456 -14.55 -9.16 -33.35
CA PRO A 456 -14.18 -7.77 -33.15
C PRO A 456 -15.37 -6.96 -32.63
N LYS A 457 -15.11 -6.09 -31.63
CA LYS A 457 -16.09 -5.31 -30.85
C LYS A 457 -17.00 -6.13 -29.93
N ASP A 458 -16.78 -7.42 -29.72
CA ASP A 458 -17.43 -8.08 -28.60
C ASP A 458 -16.76 -7.65 -27.28
N ILE A 459 -17.58 -7.48 -26.23
CA ILE A 459 -17.13 -7.16 -24.88
C ILE A 459 -16.88 -8.46 -24.13
N LEU A 460 -15.65 -8.68 -23.69
CA LEU A 460 -15.25 -9.84 -22.92
C LEU A 460 -15.47 -9.56 -21.44
N ILE A 461 -16.10 -10.49 -20.72
CA ILE A 461 -16.25 -10.42 -19.26
C ILE A 461 -15.64 -11.66 -18.62
N THR A 462 -14.89 -11.46 -17.54
CA THR A 462 -14.43 -12.57 -16.71
C THR A 462 -15.58 -13.11 -15.87
N CYS A 463 -15.94 -14.37 -16.06
CA CYS A 463 -17.04 -15.02 -15.34
C CYS A 463 -16.61 -16.01 -14.26
N LYS A 464 -15.31 -16.33 -14.13
CA LYS A 464 -14.81 -17.25 -13.12
C LYS A 464 -13.36 -16.96 -12.72
N GLY A 465 -13.07 -17.06 -11.42
CA GLY A 465 -11.71 -16.97 -10.88
C GLY A 465 -11.27 -15.56 -10.50
N ALA A 466 -9.96 -15.37 -10.40
CA ALA A 466 -9.39 -14.07 -10.01
C ALA A 466 -9.69 -13.03 -11.10
N GLY A 467 -10.31 -11.90 -10.73
CA GLY A 467 -10.70 -10.86 -11.69
C GLY A 467 -12.12 -10.98 -12.23
N LEU A 468 -13.03 -11.66 -11.53
CA LEU A 468 -14.47 -11.69 -11.82
C LEU A 468 -15.01 -10.29 -12.23
N GLY A 469 -15.88 -10.22 -13.23
CA GLY A 469 -16.47 -8.95 -13.68
C GLY A 469 -15.51 -8.00 -14.42
N LYS A 470 -14.18 -8.27 -14.50
CA LYS A 470 -13.27 -7.48 -15.33
C LYS A 470 -13.71 -7.57 -16.80
N LEU A 471 -13.62 -6.43 -17.48
CA LEU A 471 -13.99 -6.30 -18.89
C LEU A 471 -12.76 -6.09 -19.77
N ASN A 472 -12.88 -6.50 -21.03
CA ASN A 472 -11.96 -6.15 -22.11
C ASN A 472 -12.69 -6.16 -23.45
N VAL A 473 -12.06 -5.74 -24.54
CA VAL A 473 -12.70 -5.65 -25.86
C VAL A 473 -11.92 -6.47 -26.88
N ALA A 474 -12.60 -7.40 -27.54
CA ALA A 474 -12.03 -8.14 -28.66
C ALA A 474 -11.78 -7.20 -29.85
N ASN A 475 -10.53 -7.08 -30.29
CA ASN A 475 -10.12 -6.36 -31.50
C ASN A 475 -10.00 -7.26 -32.73
N VAL A 476 -9.85 -8.57 -32.53
CA VAL A 476 -9.83 -9.58 -33.60
C VAL A 476 -10.81 -10.70 -33.28
N GLU A 477 -10.96 -11.67 -34.18
CA GLU A 477 -11.67 -12.91 -33.87
C GLU A 477 -10.85 -13.73 -32.87
N ILE A 478 -11.40 -14.08 -31.70
CA ILE A 478 -10.66 -14.69 -30.59
C ILE A 478 -11.44 -15.88 -30.02
N ALA A 479 -10.80 -17.04 -29.89
CA ALA A 479 -11.34 -18.16 -29.14
C ALA A 479 -11.19 -17.91 -27.63
N ILE A 480 -12.24 -18.19 -26.85
CA ILE A 480 -12.30 -17.87 -25.41
C ILE A 480 -12.54 -19.11 -24.54
N SER A 481 -11.83 -19.21 -23.42
CA SER A 481 -11.96 -20.31 -22.45
C SER A 481 -13.11 -20.13 -21.45
N ARG A 482 -13.37 -21.17 -20.66
CA ARG A 482 -14.47 -21.22 -19.66
C ARG A 482 -14.45 -20.12 -18.59
N GLN A 483 -13.35 -19.40 -18.41
CA GLN A 483 -13.29 -18.28 -17.47
C GLN A 483 -13.89 -16.99 -18.03
N LEU A 484 -14.23 -16.97 -19.32
CA LEU A 484 -14.68 -15.77 -20.01
C LEU A 484 -16.05 -16.01 -20.66
N MET A 485 -16.81 -14.93 -20.79
CA MET A 485 -17.93 -14.85 -21.72
C MET A 485 -17.72 -13.68 -22.68
N SER A 486 -18.24 -13.81 -23.89
CA SER A 486 -18.28 -12.75 -24.89
C SER A 486 -19.70 -12.17 -24.96
N ILE A 487 -19.83 -10.87 -24.82
CA ILE A 487 -21.08 -10.11 -24.89
C ILE A 487 -21.07 -9.33 -26.20
N ARG A 488 -21.99 -9.67 -27.10
CA ARG A 488 -22.21 -8.94 -28.34
C ARG A 488 -23.49 -8.12 -28.25
N ALA A 489 -23.39 -6.81 -28.32
CA ALA A 489 -24.54 -5.91 -28.43
C ALA A 489 -25.25 -6.11 -29.78
N ILE A 490 -26.58 -6.08 -29.80
CA ILE A 490 -27.40 -6.22 -31.01
C ILE A 490 -28.15 -4.92 -31.25
N SER A 491 -28.03 -4.38 -32.47
CA SER A 491 -28.70 -3.16 -32.96
C SER A 491 -28.57 -1.95 -32.01
N THR A 492 -27.54 -1.90 -31.18
CA THR A 492 -27.31 -0.90 -30.11
C THR A 492 -25.88 -0.36 -30.16
N SER A 493 -25.62 0.75 -29.48
CA SER A 493 -24.28 1.32 -29.41
C SER A 493 -23.34 0.43 -28.59
N PHE A 494 -22.29 -0.07 -29.23
CA PHE A 494 -21.22 -0.84 -28.57
C PHE A 494 -20.61 -0.06 -27.40
N ASP A 495 -20.28 1.21 -27.62
CA ASP A 495 -19.62 2.04 -26.63
C ASP A 495 -20.53 2.28 -25.42
N TYR A 496 -21.84 2.50 -25.64
CA TYR A 496 -22.80 2.60 -24.55
C TYR A 496 -22.86 1.31 -23.73
N PHE A 497 -22.92 0.14 -24.38
CA PHE A 497 -22.94 -1.14 -23.66
C PHE A 497 -21.64 -1.42 -22.92
N LYS A 498 -20.50 -0.93 -23.40
CA LYS A 498 -19.24 -0.96 -22.66
C LYS A 498 -19.36 -0.14 -21.37
N LEU A 499 -19.88 1.09 -21.45
CA LEU A 499 -20.10 1.95 -20.28
C LEU A 499 -21.10 1.32 -19.29
N LEU A 500 -22.21 0.77 -19.79
CA LEU A 500 -23.22 0.07 -19.01
C LEU A 500 -22.64 -1.12 -18.25
N LEU A 501 -21.90 -1.99 -18.93
CA LEU A 501 -21.30 -3.15 -18.28
C LEU A 501 -20.22 -2.73 -17.28
N SER A 502 -19.48 -1.65 -17.56
CA SER A 502 -18.51 -1.08 -16.63
C SER A 502 -19.17 -0.57 -15.34
N SER A 503 -20.35 0.07 -15.41
CA SER A 503 -21.08 0.52 -14.22
C SER A 503 -21.64 -0.65 -13.39
N MET A 504 -21.86 -1.82 -14.02
CA MET A 504 -22.30 -3.05 -13.36
C MET A 504 -21.16 -3.85 -12.68
N TYR A 505 -19.93 -3.33 -12.62
CA TYR A 505 -18.79 -4.06 -12.04
C TYR A 505 -19.05 -4.55 -10.61
N ASN A 506 -19.58 -3.68 -9.74
CA ASN A 506 -19.90 -4.02 -8.35
C ASN A 506 -21.01 -5.07 -8.25
N TYR A 507 -21.99 -5.02 -9.16
CA TYR A 507 -23.04 -6.04 -9.25
C TYR A 507 -22.42 -7.43 -9.53
N PHE A 508 -21.53 -7.53 -10.52
CA PHE A 508 -20.88 -8.81 -10.85
C PHE A 508 -19.97 -9.32 -9.73
N GLN A 509 -19.24 -8.42 -9.06
CA GLN A 509 -18.42 -8.76 -7.89
C GLN A 509 -19.28 -9.32 -6.75
N GLY A 510 -20.41 -8.68 -6.44
CA GLY A 510 -21.33 -9.10 -5.38
C GLY A 510 -21.88 -10.51 -5.57
N LYS A 511 -22.06 -10.95 -6.82
CA LYS A 511 -22.52 -12.31 -7.15
C LYS A 511 -21.49 -13.40 -6.87
N GLY A 512 -20.21 -13.07 -6.77
CA GLY A 512 -19.13 -14.02 -6.51
C GLY A 512 -18.75 -14.22 -5.03
N ILE A 513 -19.35 -13.46 -4.10
CA ILE A 513 -18.98 -13.46 -2.68
C ILE A 513 -19.41 -14.77 -1.99
N GLY A 514 -18.55 -15.33 -1.13
CA GLY A 514 -18.84 -16.52 -0.32
C GLY A 514 -18.59 -17.87 -1.01
N ILE A 515 -18.06 -17.86 -2.23
CA ILE A 515 -17.75 -19.08 -3.01
C ILE A 515 -16.23 -19.29 -3.03
N ALA A 516 -15.77 -20.52 -2.77
CA ALA A 516 -14.34 -20.85 -2.79
C ALA A 516 -13.64 -20.51 -4.12
N ILE A 517 -14.39 -20.54 -5.24
CA ILE A 517 -13.99 -20.00 -6.53
C ILE A 517 -15.10 -19.05 -7.01
N PRO A 518 -14.90 -17.72 -6.94
CA PRO A 518 -15.88 -16.75 -7.40
C PRO A 518 -16.26 -16.97 -8.86
N GLY A 519 -17.55 -16.86 -9.17
CA GLY A 519 -18.04 -16.98 -10.53
C GLY A 519 -19.44 -16.40 -10.68
N ILE A 520 -19.79 -16.04 -11.92
CA ILE A 520 -21.14 -15.63 -12.32
C ILE A 520 -21.70 -16.62 -13.33
N SER A 521 -22.98 -16.92 -13.18
CA SER A 521 -23.75 -17.74 -14.12
C SER A 521 -24.06 -16.97 -15.40
N ARG A 522 -24.69 -17.64 -16.36
CA ARG A 522 -25.13 -17.01 -17.60
C ARG A 522 -26.33 -16.09 -17.32
N GLU A 523 -27.18 -16.52 -16.41
CA GLU A 523 -28.37 -15.83 -15.91
C GLU A 523 -27.98 -14.54 -15.16
N ASP A 524 -26.90 -14.55 -14.37
CA ASP A 524 -26.34 -13.35 -13.74
C ASP A 524 -25.92 -12.26 -14.75
N VAL A 525 -25.72 -12.61 -16.03
CA VAL A 525 -25.42 -11.65 -17.10
C VAL A 525 -26.66 -11.32 -17.93
N THR A 526 -27.58 -12.27 -18.15
CA THR A 526 -28.72 -12.05 -19.05
C THR A 526 -29.99 -11.52 -18.36
N GLU A 527 -30.17 -11.82 -17.08
CA GLU A 527 -31.36 -11.43 -16.31
C GLU A 527 -31.30 -10.09 -15.54
N PRO A 528 -30.15 -9.41 -15.36
CA PRO A 528 -30.16 -8.07 -14.76
C PRO A 528 -31.12 -7.14 -15.53
N VAL A 529 -31.91 -6.38 -14.79
CA VAL A 529 -32.74 -5.31 -15.35
C VAL A 529 -31.82 -4.11 -15.62
N ILE A 530 -31.89 -3.60 -16.83
CA ILE A 530 -31.17 -2.42 -17.29
C ILE A 530 -32.13 -1.38 -17.84
N LEU A 531 -31.60 -0.18 -17.93
CA LEU A 531 -32.23 0.99 -18.52
C LEU A 531 -31.72 1.16 -19.95
N LEU A 532 -32.63 1.12 -20.92
CA LEU A 532 -32.30 1.32 -22.33
C LEU A 532 -32.75 2.71 -22.79
N PRO A 533 -31.82 3.62 -23.14
CA PRO A 533 -32.14 4.88 -23.78
C PRO A 533 -32.45 4.71 -25.27
N PRO A 534 -33.11 5.71 -25.90
CA PRO A 534 -33.07 5.92 -27.34
C PRO A 534 -31.65 5.82 -27.93
N LEU A 535 -31.54 5.35 -29.18
CA LEU A 535 -30.23 5.12 -29.80
C LEU A 535 -29.39 6.40 -29.92
N ASN A 536 -30.00 7.52 -30.32
CA ASN A 536 -29.31 8.81 -30.38
C ASN A 536 -28.86 9.29 -29.00
N GLU A 537 -29.66 9.05 -27.96
CA GLU A 537 -29.29 9.40 -26.59
C GLU A 537 -28.10 8.56 -26.10
N GLN A 538 -28.01 7.28 -26.48
CA GLN A 538 -26.82 6.45 -26.21
C GLN A 538 -25.54 7.10 -26.75
N GLU A 539 -25.56 7.66 -27.96
CA GLU A 539 -24.42 8.36 -28.54
C GLU A 539 -24.09 9.65 -27.78
N ARG A 540 -25.11 10.44 -27.41
CA ARG A 540 -24.91 11.65 -26.58
C ARG A 540 -24.30 11.31 -25.22
N ILE A 541 -24.76 10.23 -24.58
CA ILE A 541 -24.20 9.73 -23.32
C ILE A 541 -22.73 9.36 -23.49
N VAL A 542 -22.39 8.56 -24.51
CA VAL A 542 -21.01 8.11 -24.77
C VAL A 542 -20.08 9.30 -24.97
N LEU A 543 -20.48 10.28 -25.79
CA LEU A 543 -19.69 11.48 -26.04
C LEU A 543 -19.43 12.28 -24.74
N ASN A 544 -20.47 12.47 -23.92
CA ASN A 544 -20.36 13.22 -22.68
C ASN A 544 -19.46 12.50 -21.65
N VAL A 545 -19.69 11.20 -21.43
CA VAL A 545 -18.88 10.39 -20.50
C VAL A 545 -17.41 10.39 -20.92
N ASN A 546 -17.10 10.20 -22.21
CA ASN A 546 -15.73 10.22 -22.70
C ASN A 546 -15.06 11.58 -22.48
N SER A 547 -15.79 12.68 -22.71
CA SER A 547 -15.28 14.03 -22.44
C SER A 547 -14.96 14.22 -20.96
N LEU A 548 -15.88 13.83 -20.06
CA LEU A 548 -15.69 13.95 -18.62
C LEU A 548 -14.55 13.05 -18.12
N PHE A 549 -14.43 11.83 -18.66
CA PHE A 549 -13.35 10.92 -18.32
C PHE A 549 -11.99 11.47 -18.71
N GLY A 550 -11.88 12.11 -19.88
CA GLY A 550 -10.65 12.80 -20.30
C GLY A 550 -10.23 13.93 -19.35
N LEU A 551 -11.20 14.68 -18.80
CA LEU A 551 -10.92 15.69 -17.77
C LEU A 551 -10.43 15.03 -16.47
N CYS A 552 -11.10 13.97 -16.02
CA CYS A 552 -10.69 13.21 -14.83
C CYS A 552 -9.29 12.60 -15.00
N ASP A 553 -8.94 12.06 -16.18
CA ASP A 553 -7.61 11.54 -16.47
C ASP A 553 -6.53 12.62 -16.43
N THR A 554 -6.84 13.80 -16.99
CA THR A 554 -5.95 14.96 -16.93
C THR A 554 -5.71 15.39 -15.48
N LEU A 555 -6.77 15.46 -14.68
CA LEU A 555 -6.69 15.82 -13.26
C LEU A 555 -5.86 14.80 -12.47
N LYS A 556 -6.11 13.50 -12.70
CA LYS A 556 -5.36 12.41 -12.07
C LYS A 556 -3.86 12.48 -12.39
N SER A 557 -3.50 12.73 -13.66
CA SER A 557 -2.12 12.89 -14.08
C SER A 557 -1.43 14.09 -13.42
N ARG A 558 -2.14 15.23 -13.28
CA ARG A 558 -1.62 16.40 -12.57
C ARG A 558 -1.39 16.12 -11.08
N LEU A 559 -2.34 15.43 -10.43
CA LEU A 559 -2.19 15.03 -9.02
C LEU A 559 -0.96 14.13 -8.81
N GLN A 560 -0.73 13.16 -9.70
CA GLN A 560 0.46 12.31 -9.66
C GLN A 560 1.76 13.11 -9.78
N SER A 561 1.81 14.07 -10.70
CA SER A 561 2.97 14.96 -10.87
C SER A 561 3.22 15.83 -9.63
N THR A 562 2.17 16.38 -9.03
CA THR A 562 2.27 17.15 -7.79
C THR A 562 2.78 16.29 -6.64
N GLN A 563 2.24 15.08 -6.46
CA GLN A 563 2.70 14.14 -5.42
C GLN A 563 4.18 13.80 -5.60
N GLN A 564 4.61 13.49 -6.82
CA GLN A 564 6.03 13.23 -7.10
C GLN A 564 6.91 14.45 -6.74
N THR A 565 6.45 15.65 -7.06
CA THR A 565 7.16 16.89 -6.70
C THR A 565 7.27 17.06 -5.18
N GLN A 566 6.21 16.77 -4.43
CA GLN A 566 6.22 16.83 -2.97
C GLN A 566 7.20 15.82 -2.35
N LEU A 567 7.30 14.61 -2.91
CA LEU A 567 8.30 13.62 -2.48
C LEU A 567 9.73 14.16 -2.68
N HIS A 568 10.02 14.71 -3.86
CA HIS A 568 11.32 15.31 -4.14
C HIS A 568 11.63 16.52 -3.26
N LEU A 569 10.63 17.35 -2.94
CA LEU A 569 10.80 18.47 -2.02
C LEU A 569 11.11 17.99 -0.60
N ALA A 570 10.44 16.95 -0.11
CA ALA A 570 10.74 16.38 1.21
C ALA A 570 12.18 15.84 1.28
N ASP A 571 12.65 15.20 0.21
CA ASP A 571 14.05 14.77 0.10
C ASP A 571 15.02 15.96 0.05
N ALA A 572 14.75 16.96 -0.81
CA ALA A 572 15.60 18.15 -0.95
C ALA A 572 15.69 18.97 0.35
N LEU A 573 14.59 19.08 1.10
CA LEU A 573 14.57 19.73 2.42
C LEU A 573 15.41 18.97 3.43
N THR A 574 15.37 17.63 3.39
CA THR A 574 16.21 16.79 4.24
C THR A 574 17.68 17.04 3.92
N ASP A 575 18.07 17.03 2.64
CA ASP A 575 19.45 17.25 2.22
C ASP A 575 19.94 18.68 2.54
N ALA A 576 19.09 19.69 2.34
CA ALA A 576 19.40 21.09 2.64
C ALA A 576 19.56 21.36 4.14
N ALA A 577 18.92 20.56 5.01
CA ALA A 577 19.09 20.66 6.46
C ALA A 577 20.44 20.12 6.95
N LEU A 578 20.98 19.14 6.22
CA LEU A 578 22.17 18.40 6.61
C LEU A 578 23.45 19.09 6.17
N ASN A 579 23.42 19.78 5.04
CA ASN A 579 24.51 20.60 4.50
C ASN A 579 24.45 22.02 5.07
#